data_AF-A3F810-F1
#
_entry.id   AF-A3F810-F1
#
_cell.length_a   1.000
_cell.length_b   1.000
_cell.length_c   1.000
_cell.angle_alpha   90.00
_cell.angle_beta   90.00
_cell.angle_gamma   90.00
#
_symmetry.space_group_name_H-M   'P 1'
#
loop_
_entity.id
_entity.type
_entity.pdbx_description
1 polymer ?
#
loop_
_entity_poly.entity_id
_entity_poly.type
_entity_poly.pdbx_seq_one_letter_code
_entity_poly.pdbx_strand_id
1 'polypeptide(L)'
;ITKSKNLVMHRDAFWRLPKLRYLTISNTGLKILPDFSKINSAALEFLFDLQDNMHIERIPSNAFLGLTSATITELRLTKNGIRDIDSYAFNGTKIEKLFLMGNQQLNHIHSYAFIGAEGPIVLDISRTAVQTLPESMLWTLKLLTAISVYSLRRLPSLELFTELTQANLTYPSHCCAFKNFKKTK
;
A
#
# COMPACT_ATOMS: atom_id res chain seq x y z
N ILE A 1 14.66 7.79 -9.88
CA ILE A 1 14.12 8.65 -10.96
C ILE A 1 13.34 9.78 -10.31
N THR A 2 13.81 11.03 -10.40
CA THR A 2 13.21 12.15 -9.67
C THR A 2 13.09 13.41 -10.52
N LYS A 3 12.09 14.26 -10.22
CA LYS A 3 11.95 15.64 -10.74
C LYS A 3 11.92 15.75 -12.28
N SER A 4 11.15 14.90 -12.95
CA SER A 4 11.05 14.92 -14.43
C SER A 4 9.59 15.02 -14.91
N LYS A 5 9.21 16.22 -15.35
CA LYS A 5 7.83 16.56 -15.76
C LYS A 5 7.39 15.89 -17.06
N ASN A 6 8.32 15.66 -17.99
CA ASN A 6 8.02 15.05 -19.30
C ASN A 6 8.52 13.60 -19.38
N LEU A 7 8.62 12.92 -18.23
CA LEU A 7 9.12 11.54 -18.20
C LEU A 7 8.16 10.62 -18.95
N VAL A 8 8.67 9.99 -20.01
CA VAL A 8 8.04 8.87 -20.68
C VAL A 8 8.89 7.63 -20.40
N MET A 9 8.31 6.62 -19.77
CA MET A 9 8.98 5.35 -19.56
C MET A 9 8.65 4.37 -20.68
N HIS A 10 9.68 3.82 -21.31
CA HIS A 10 9.52 2.70 -22.25
C HIS A 10 9.15 1.42 -21.47
N ARG A 11 8.41 0.50 -22.10
CA ARG A 11 7.99 -0.76 -21.47
C ARG A 11 9.16 -1.59 -20.93
N ASP A 12 10.31 -1.49 -21.58
CA ASP A 12 11.52 -2.23 -21.22
C ASP A 12 12.53 -1.38 -20.43
N ALA A 13 12.12 -0.23 -19.88
CA ALA A 13 13.00 0.64 -19.10
C ALA A 13 13.57 -0.07 -17.86
N PHE A 14 12.85 -1.06 -17.34
CA PHE A 14 13.28 -1.91 -16.23
C PHE A 14 13.47 -3.34 -16.71
N TRP A 15 14.73 -3.77 -16.83
CA TRP A 15 15.07 -5.10 -17.30
C TRP A 15 16.16 -5.74 -16.46
N ARG A 16 15.87 -6.91 -15.88
CA ARG A 16 16.80 -7.79 -15.16
C ARG A 16 17.77 -7.03 -14.25
N LEU A 17 17.24 -6.52 -13.14
CA LEU A 17 18.00 -5.79 -12.13
C LEU A 17 18.12 -6.64 -10.84
N PRO A 18 18.85 -7.77 -10.86
CA PRO A 18 18.83 -8.78 -9.79
C PRO A 18 19.34 -8.28 -8.44
N LYS A 19 20.15 -7.21 -8.45
CA LYS A 19 20.74 -6.59 -7.25
C LYS A 19 20.04 -5.30 -6.84
N LEU A 20 18.92 -4.94 -7.49
CA LEU A 20 18.20 -3.70 -7.16
C LEU A 20 17.63 -3.82 -5.75
N ARG A 21 18.01 -2.90 -4.86
CA ARG A 21 17.50 -2.86 -3.47
C ARG A 21 16.54 -1.70 -3.25
N TYR A 22 16.75 -0.60 -3.96
CA TYR A 22 16.01 0.64 -3.78
C TYR A 22 15.57 1.16 -5.14
N LEU A 23 14.26 1.31 -5.32
CA LEU A 23 13.69 1.94 -6.51
C LEU A 23 12.81 3.11 -6.09
N THR A 24 13.26 4.32 -6.39
CA THR A 24 12.51 5.55 -6.13
C THR A 24 12.06 6.19 -7.42
N ILE A 25 10.77 6.52 -7.52
CA ILE A 25 10.15 7.30 -8.59
C ILE A 25 9.38 8.44 -7.93
N SER A 26 9.88 9.67 -8.04
CA SER A 26 9.26 10.79 -7.35
C SER A 26 9.19 12.08 -8.15
N ASN A 27 8.09 12.83 -7.98
CA ASN A 27 7.87 14.12 -8.62
C ASN A 27 8.07 14.04 -10.14
N THR A 28 7.34 13.12 -10.78
CA THR A 28 7.36 12.93 -12.24
C THR A 28 6.00 13.23 -12.85
N GLY A 29 5.98 13.47 -14.17
CA GLY A 29 4.73 13.64 -14.94
C GLY A 29 4.07 12.33 -15.37
N LEU A 30 4.46 11.18 -14.79
CA LEU A 30 3.87 9.89 -15.13
C LEU A 30 2.38 9.87 -14.81
N LYS A 31 1.59 9.43 -15.78
CA LYS A 31 0.14 9.24 -15.63
C LYS A 31 -0.24 7.79 -15.30
N ILE A 32 0.67 6.86 -15.62
CA ILE A 32 0.45 5.42 -15.47
C ILE A 32 1.68 4.84 -14.77
N LEU A 33 1.42 3.87 -13.90
CA LEU A 33 2.46 3.11 -13.21
C LEU A 33 3.30 2.33 -14.24
N PRO A 34 4.64 2.38 -14.19
CA PRO A 34 5.48 1.62 -15.11
C PRO A 34 5.33 0.10 -14.94
N ASP A 35 5.65 -0.65 -15.99
CA ASP A 35 5.70 -2.11 -15.92
C ASP A 35 6.97 -2.57 -15.19
N PHE A 36 6.79 -3.23 -14.04
CA PHE A 36 7.85 -3.75 -13.19
C PHE A 36 8.10 -5.25 -13.36
N SER A 37 7.32 -5.95 -14.20
CA SER A 37 7.34 -7.41 -14.36
C SER A 37 8.70 -7.99 -14.75
N LYS A 38 9.56 -7.17 -15.34
CA LYS A 38 10.86 -7.55 -15.88
C LYS A 38 12.03 -7.22 -14.94
N ILE A 39 11.80 -6.65 -13.75
CA ILE A 39 12.87 -6.32 -12.79
C ILE A 39 13.50 -7.59 -12.22
N ASN A 40 12.69 -8.44 -11.61
CA ASN A 40 13.04 -9.70 -10.94
C ASN A 40 14.26 -9.56 -10.01
N SER A 41 14.19 -8.63 -9.05
CA SER A 41 15.25 -8.50 -8.05
C SER A 41 15.24 -9.68 -7.09
N ALA A 42 16.42 -10.14 -6.67
CA ALA A 42 16.60 -11.14 -5.62
C ALA A 42 17.21 -10.53 -4.35
N ALA A 43 17.32 -9.20 -4.28
CA ALA A 43 17.98 -8.53 -3.19
C ALA A 43 17.08 -8.48 -1.93
N LEU A 44 17.68 -8.76 -0.78
CA LEU A 44 17.01 -8.63 0.52
C LEU A 44 16.84 -7.15 0.90
N GLU A 45 15.85 -6.89 1.75
CA GLU A 45 15.48 -5.57 2.26
C GLU A 45 15.06 -4.61 1.14
N PHE A 46 14.26 -5.09 0.19
CA PHE A 46 13.84 -4.31 -0.96
C PHE A 46 12.89 -3.18 -0.55
N LEU A 47 13.14 -1.97 -1.06
CA LEU A 47 12.30 -0.80 -0.83
C LEU A 47 11.88 -0.18 -2.16
N PHE A 48 10.58 0.00 -2.31
CA PHE A 48 9.98 0.70 -3.44
C PHE A 48 9.32 1.99 -2.95
N ASP A 49 9.64 3.09 -3.64
CA ASP A 49 9.23 4.41 -3.22
C ASP A 49 8.67 5.24 -4.37
N LEU A 50 7.35 5.31 -4.47
CA LEU A 50 6.60 6.13 -5.41
C LEU A 50 5.97 7.30 -4.66
N GLN A 51 6.50 8.51 -4.83
CA GLN A 51 6.00 9.70 -4.10
C GLN A 51 5.80 10.92 -4.99
N ASP A 52 4.83 11.76 -4.66
CA ASP A 52 4.59 13.05 -5.32
C ASP A 52 4.34 12.92 -6.84
N ASN A 53 3.77 11.80 -7.30
CA ASN A 53 3.35 11.60 -8.70
C ASN A 53 1.83 11.82 -8.79
N MET A 54 1.44 13.08 -8.87
CA MET A 54 0.03 13.52 -8.77
C MET A 54 -0.88 13.03 -9.90
N HIS A 55 -0.32 12.53 -11.00
CA HIS A 55 -1.11 12.04 -12.14
C HIS A 55 -1.25 10.51 -12.18
N ILE A 56 -0.63 9.77 -11.24
CA ILE A 56 -0.86 8.34 -11.09
C ILE A 56 -2.09 8.16 -10.20
N GLU A 57 -3.23 7.89 -10.85
CA GLU A 57 -4.54 7.86 -10.18
C GLU A 57 -5.01 6.46 -9.79
N ARG A 58 -4.34 5.41 -10.27
CA ARG A 58 -4.78 4.02 -10.06
C ARG A 58 -3.60 3.09 -9.83
N ILE A 59 -3.78 2.13 -8.91
CA ILE A 59 -2.90 0.96 -8.79
C ILE A 59 -3.61 -0.22 -9.46
N PRO A 60 -3.17 -0.65 -10.66
CA PRO A 60 -3.82 -1.73 -11.39
C PRO A 60 -3.53 -3.10 -10.77
N SER A 61 -4.30 -4.11 -11.18
CA SER A 61 -4.03 -5.51 -10.83
C SER A 61 -2.59 -5.90 -11.21
N ASN A 62 -1.93 -6.68 -10.35
CA ASN A 62 -0.55 -7.15 -10.53
C ASN A 62 0.51 -6.03 -10.71
N ALA A 63 0.23 -4.81 -10.23
CA ALA A 63 1.10 -3.64 -10.39
C ALA A 63 2.56 -3.87 -9.96
N PHE A 64 2.78 -4.72 -8.96
CA PHE A 64 4.10 -4.98 -8.36
C PHE A 64 4.61 -6.40 -8.62
N LEU A 65 3.93 -7.16 -9.48
CA LEU A 65 4.36 -8.50 -9.87
C LEU A 65 5.72 -8.41 -10.57
N GLY A 66 6.66 -9.28 -10.20
CA GLY A 66 8.02 -9.31 -10.77
C GLY A 66 8.96 -8.21 -10.27
N LEU A 67 8.54 -7.36 -9.33
CA LEU A 67 9.41 -6.32 -8.74
C LEU A 67 10.58 -6.95 -7.96
N THR A 68 10.29 -7.91 -7.08
CA THR A 68 11.28 -8.68 -6.32
C THR A 68 10.70 -10.05 -5.95
N SER A 69 11.55 -11.07 -5.83
CA SER A 69 11.18 -12.38 -5.27
C SER A 69 11.33 -12.44 -3.75
N ALA A 70 11.99 -11.45 -3.14
CA ALA A 70 12.14 -11.31 -1.70
C ALA A 70 10.99 -10.49 -1.09
N THR A 71 11.00 -10.35 0.24
CA THR A 71 10.08 -9.45 0.94
C THR A 71 10.38 -7.99 0.61
N ILE A 72 9.34 -7.25 0.24
CA ILE A 72 9.36 -5.79 0.16
C ILE A 72 9.24 -5.26 1.59
N THR A 73 10.35 -4.79 2.14
CA THR A 73 10.39 -4.21 3.48
C THR A 73 9.51 -2.97 3.55
N GLU A 74 9.57 -2.11 2.53
CA GLU A 74 8.71 -0.93 2.46
C GLU A 74 8.20 -0.68 1.05
N LEU A 75 6.87 -0.69 0.91
CA LEU A 75 6.15 -0.26 -0.27
C LEU A 75 5.51 1.11 0.03
N ARG A 76 6.17 2.18 -0.41
CA ARG A 76 5.72 3.55 -0.19
C ARG A 76 5.04 4.05 -1.47
N LEU A 77 3.76 4.37 -1.36
CA LEU A 77 2.94 4.94 -2.44
C LEU A 77 2.36 6.28 -1.98
N THR A 78 3.14 7.08 -1.27
CA THR A 78 2.66 8.24 -0.51
C THR A 78 2.51 9.50 -1.35
N LYS A 79 1.51 10.33 -1.05
CA LYS A 79 1.29 11.65 -1.69
C LYS A 79 1.24 11.59 -3.24
N ASN A 80 0.65 10.56 -3.81
CA ASN A 80 0.36 10.51 -5.24
C ASN A 80 -1.08 10.97 -5.51
N GLY A 81 -1.52 10.86 -6.76
CA GLY A 81 -2.89 11.12 -7.17
C GLY A 81 -3.84 9.92 -6.98
N ILE A 82 -3.46 8.88 -6.25
CA ILE A 82 -4.17 7.60 -6.26
C ILE A 82 -5.60 7.77 -5.73
N ARG A 83 -6.56 7.25 -6.49
CA ARG A 83 -8.01 7.26 -6.22
C ARG A 83 -8.55 5.85 -6.00
N ASP A 84 -8.04 4.90 -6.78
CA ASP A 84 -8.49 3.51 -6.83
C ASP A 84 -7.33 2.52 -6.72
N ILE A 85 -7.54 1.46 -5.95
CA ILE A 85 -6.69 0.26 -5.91
C ILE A 85 -7.51 -0.95 -6.32
N ASP A 86 -7.05 -1.64 -7.36
CA ASP A 86 -7.80 -2.72 -8.01
C ASP A 86 -7.76 -4.04 -7.25
N SER A 87 -8.61 -4.98 -7.65
CA SER A 87 -8.49 -6.37 -7.25
C SER A 87 -7.11 -6.91 -7.64
N TYR A 88 -6.50 -7.75 -6.79
CA TYR A 88 -5.20 -8.35 -7.03
C TYR A 88 -4.06 -7.34 -7.28
N ALA A 89 -4.21 -6.07 -6.86
CA ALA A 89 -3.18 -5.04 -7.03
C ALA A 89 -1.82 -5.44 -6.44
N PHE A 90 -1.83 -6.14 -5.31
CA PHE A 90 -0.63 -6.61 -4.60
C PHE A 90 -0.33 -8.10 -4.80
N ASN A 91 -0.99 -8.76 -5.76
CA ASN A 91 -0.82 -10.19 -6.01
C ASN A 91 0.65 -10.56 -6.30
N GLY A 92 1.11 -11.67 -5.73
CA GLY A 92 2.46 -12.19 -5.91
C GLY A 92 3.54 -11.42 -5.14
N THR A 93 3.16 -10.60 -4.15
CA THR A 93 4.10 -9.84 -3.34
C THR A 93 4.11 -10.29 -1.88
N LYS A 94 5.25 -10.11 -1.22
CA LYS A 94 5.38 -10.20 0.24
C LYS A 94 5.70 -8.81 0.76
N ILE A 95 4.80 -8.20 1.51
CA ILE A 95 4.93 -6.80 1.94
C ILE A 95 5.00 -6.76 3.47
N GLU A 96 6.04 -6.13 4.00
CA GLU A 96 6.13 -5.88 5.44
C GLU A 96 5.39 -4.58 5.80
N LYS A 97 5.74 -3.47 5.15
CA LYS A 97 5.12 -2.16 5.42
C LYS A 97 4.55 -1.53 4.14
N LEU A 98 3.29 -1.14 4.19
CA LEU A 98 2.59 -0.44 3.12
C LEU A 98 2.18 0.96 3.57
N PHE A 99 2.63 1.97 2.84
CA PHE A 99 2.31 3.37 3.11
C PHE A 99 1.52 3.97 1.95
N LEU A 100 0.23 4.23 2.19
CA LEU A 100 -0.71 4.90 1.27
C LEU A 100 -0.99 6.35 1.69
N MET A 101 -0.27 6.84 2.71
CA MET A 101 -0.51 8.13 3.33
C MET A 101 -0.48 9.29 2.32
N GLY A 102 -1.46 10.20 2.44
CA GLY A 102 -1.48 11.45 1.68
C GLY A 102 -2.06 11.36 0.28
N ASN A 103 -2.54 10.19 -0.17
CA ASN A 103 -3.40 10.10 -1.34
C ASN A 103 -4.80 10.58 -0.97
N GLN A 104 -5.01 11.89 -0.99
CA GLN A 104 -6.22 12.53 -0.46
C GLN A 104 -7.52 12.09 -1.15
N GLN A 105 -7.42 11.63 -2.39
CA GLN A 105 -8.56 11.17 -3.20
C GLN A 105 -8.74 9.66 -3.19
N LEU A 106 -7.86 8.89 -2.52
CA LEU A 106 -7.98 7.44 -2.40
C LEU A 106 -9.22 7.13 -1.56
N ASN A 107 -10.29 6.71 -2.22
CA ASN A 107 -11.57 6.42 -1.58
C ASN A 107 -12.01 4.97 -1.74
N HIS A 108 -11.38 4.22 -2.65
CA HIS A 108 -11.73 2.85 -2.96
C HIS A 108 -10.48 1.95 -3.00
N ILE A 109 -10.47 0.96 -2.10
CA ILE A 109 -9.55 -0.16 -2.13
C ILE A 109 -10.40 -1.40 -2.31
N HIS A 110 -10.22 -2.10 -3.43
CA HIS A 110 -11.01 -3.28 -3.73
C HIS A 110 -10.86 -4.35 -2.63
N SER A 111 -11.94 -5.05 -2.28
CA SER A 111 -11.95 -6.08 -1.21
C SER A 111 -10.92 -7.21 -1.45
N TYR A 112 -10.68 -7.52 -2.72
CA TYR A 112 -9.68 -8.49 -3.18
C TYR A 112 -8.31 -7.90 -3.55
N ALA A 113 -7.99 -6.65 -3.18
CA ALA A 113 -6.71 -6.03 -3.54
C ALA A 113 -5.48 -6.81 -3.03
N PHE A 114 -5.62 -7.50 -1.90
CA PHE A 114 -4.55 -8.25 -1.21
C PHE A 114 -4.62 -9.76 -1.42
N ILE A 115 -5.52 -10.28 -2.26
CA ILE A 115 -5.53 -11.71 -2.58
C ILE A 115 -4.23 -12.06 -3.33
N GLY A 116 -3.54 -13.10 -2.86
CA GLY A 116 -2.23 -13.52 -3.38
C GLY A 116 -1.05 -12.68 -2.87
N ALA A 117 -1.28 -11.74 -1.96
CA ALA A 117 -0.23 -11.03 -1.22
C ALA A 117 0.00 -11.66 0.16
N GLU A 118 1.23 -11.64 0.65
CA GLU A 118 1.54 -11.89 2.05
C GLU A 118 1.74 -10.55 2.78
N GLY A 119 1.00 -10.31 3.86
CA GLY A 119 0.97 -9.03 4.59
C GLY A 119 -0.09 -8.04 4.07
N PRO A 120 0.02 -6.74 4.40
CA PRO A 120 1.10 -6.11 5.15
C PRO A 120 1.04 -6.36 6.66
N ILE A 121 2.18 -6.17 7.33
CA ILE A 121 2.31 -6.17 8.80
C ILE A 121 2.05 -4.76 9.35
N VAL A 122 2.47 -3.74 8.61
CA VAL A 122 2.25 -2.33 8.93
C VAL A 122 1.50 -1.65 7.79
N LEU A 123 0.42 -0.95 8.13
CA LEU A 123 -0.37 -0.18 7.18
C LEU A 123 -0.54 1.26 7.67
N ASP A 124 -0.22 2.21 6.80
CA ASP A 124 -0.57 3.62 6.99
C ASP A 124 -1.45 4.11 5.84
N ILE A 125 -2.70 4.44 6.17
CA ILE A 125 -3.69 5.05 5.27
C ILE A 125 -4.04 6.48 5.68
N SER A 126 -3.21 7.13 6.49
CA SER A 126 -3.50 8.47 7.01
C SER A 126 -3.67 9.50 5.89
N ARG A 127 -4.57 10.46 6.10
CA ARG A 127 -4.89 11.51 5.10
C ARG A 127 -5.32 10.93 3.75
N THR A 128 -6.13 9.88 3.79
CA THR A 128 -6.86 9.33 2.62
C THR A 128 -8.36 9.49 2.82
N ALA A 129 -9.14 9.15 1.81
CA ALA A 129 -10.61 9.16 1.83
C ALA A 129 -11.21 7.75 1.85
N VAL A 130 -10.43 6.75 2.28
CA VAL A 130 -10.84 5.33 2.32
C VAL A 130 -12.03 5.16 3.25
N GLN A 131 -13.05 4.43 2.80
CA GLN A 131 -14.28 4.19 3.56
C GLN A 131 -14.29 2.85 4.30
N THR A 132 -13.59 1.85 3.77
CA THR A 132 -13.53 0.49 4.31
C THR A 132 -12.12 -0.08 4.14
N LEU A 133 -11.74 -1.02 5.00
CA LEU A 133 -10.49 -1.77 4.87
C LEU A 133 -10.78 -3.15 4.25
N PRO A 134 -9.96 -3.62 3.30
CA PRO A 134 -10.07 -5.00 2.80
C PRO A 134 -9.81 -6.01 3.91
N GLU A 135 -10.73 -6.97 4.10
CA GLU A 135 -10.64 -7.96 5.17
C GLU A 135 -9.47 -8.94 5.00
N SER A 136 -9.10 -9.23 3.75
CA SER A 136 -8.09 -10.22 3.35
C SER A 136 -6.68 -9.98 3.91
N MET A 137 -6.39 -8.79 4.43
CA MET A 137 -5.08 -8.44 5.00
C MET A 137 -5.10 -8.14 6.50
N LEU A 138 -6.28 -8.14 7.14
CA LEU A 138 -6.39 -7.70 8.54
C LEU A 138 -5.78 -8.69 9.52
N TRP A 139 -5.76 -9.99 9.19
CA TRP A 139 -5.22 -11.04 10.05
C TRP A 139 -3.70 -10.94 10.25
N THR A 140 -2.97 -10.29 9.33
CA THR A 140 -1.50 -10.14 9.43
C THR A 140 -1.10 -8.82 10.06
N LEU A 141 -2.04 -7.89 10.19
CA LEU A 141 -1.73 -6.51 10.50
C LEU A 141 -1.40 -6.36 11.98
N LYS A 142 -0.17 -5.93 12.28
CA LYS A 142 0.30 -5.65 13.64
C LYS A 142 0.16 -4.18 14.01
N LEU A 143 0.27 -3.28 13.03
CA LEU A 143 0.17 -1.84 13.22
C LEU A 143 -0.70 -1.20 12.14
N LEU A 144 -1.77 -0.52 12.57
CA LEU A 144 -2.64 0.28 11.72
C LEU A 144 -2.54 1.76 12.08
N THR A 145 -2.22 2.61 11.10
CA THR A 145 -2.29 4.07 11.22
C THR A 145 -3.33 4.62 10.24
N ALA A 146 -4.34 5.28 10.77
CA ALA A 146 -5.43 5.91 10.02
C ALA A 146 -5.78 7.26 10.65
N ILE A 147 -4.83 8.20 10.62
CA ILE A 147 -4.98 9.57 11.13
C ILE A 147 -5.59 10.47 10.06
N SER A 148 -6.57 11.29 10.43
CA SER A 148 -7.29 12.18 9.51
C SER A 148 -7.95 11.45 8.33
N VAL A 149 -8.53 10.27 8.61
CA VAL A 149 -9.30 9.45 7.67
C VAL A 149 -10.78 9.49 8.08
N TYR A 150 -11.41 10.65 7.94
CA TYR A 150 -12.78 10.90 8.40
C TYR A 150 -13.86 10.13 7.61
N SER A 151 -13.49 9.59 6.45
CA SER A 151 -14.33 8.70 5.65
C SER A 151 -14.47 7.30 6.26
N LEU A 152 -13.46 6.83 7.02
CA LEU A 152 -13.45 5.51 7.66
C LEU A 152 -14.28 5.57 8.94
N ARG A 153 -15.60 5.59 8.80
CA ARG A 153 -16.54 5.73 9.93
C ARG A 153 -16.70 4.44 10.74
N ARG A 154 -16.49 3.29 10.09
CA ARG A 154 -16.64 1.96 10.70
C ARG A 154 -15.41 1.13 10.42
N LEU A 155 -15.04 0.29 11.37
CA LEU A 155 -14.04 -0.74 11.19
C LEU A 155 -14.73 -2.06 10.79
N PRO A 156 -14.02 -2.94 10.05
CA PRO A 156 -14.41 -4.34 9.92
C PRO A 156 -14.49 -5.05 11.28
N SER A 157 -14.97 -6.30 11.28
CA SER A 157 -15.03 -7.10 12.51
C SER A 157 -13.69 -7.12 13.24
N LEU A 158 -13.72 -6.86 14.55
CA LEU A 158 -12.52 -6.85 15.39
C LEU A 158 -11.87 -8.23 15.50
N GLU A 159 -12.63 -9.30 15.22
CA GLU A 159 -12.13 -10.69 15.18
C GLU A 159 -11.11 -10.92 14.06
N LEU A 160 -11.18 -10.13 12.98
CA LEU A 160 -10.24 -10.22 11.86
C LEU A 160 -8.86 -9.65 12.21
N PHE A 161 -8.75 -8.83 13.25
CA PHE A 161 -7.51 -8.20 13.68
C PHE A 161 -6.76 -9.08 14.69
N THR A 162 -6.42 -10.31 14.28
CA THR A 162 -5.85 -11.33 15.16
C THR A 162 -4.47 -10.96 15.72
N GLU A 163 -3.67 -10.27 14.92
CA GLU A 163 -2.28 -9.89 15.25
C GLU A 163 -2.12 -8.42 15.65
N LEU A 164 -3.22 -7.64 15.71
CA LEU A 164 -3.12 -6.19 15.87
C LEU A 164 -2.67 -5.79 17.28
N THR A 165 -1.48 -5.21 17.35
CA THR A 165 -0.87 -4.75 18.60
C THR A 165 -1.07 -3.25 18.82
N GLN A 166 -1.06 -2.46 17.74
CA GLN A 166 -1.14 -1.01 17.79
C GLN A 166 -2.09 -0.46 16.72
N ALA A 167 -2.94 0.49 17.13
CA ALA A 167 -3.83 1.21 16.22
C ALA A 167 -3.83 2.71 16.57
N ASN A 168 -3.54 3.56 15.59
CA ASN A 168 -3.66 5.00 15.71
C ASN A 168 -4.75 5.49 14.75
N LEU A 169 -5.90 5.86 15.28
CA LEU A 169 -7.13 6.03 14.51
C LEU A 169 -7.71 7.43 14.68
N THR A 170 -8.46 7.87 13.66
CA THR A 170 -9.10 9.19 13.65
C THR A 170 -10.19 9.34 14.70
N TYR A 171 -10.99 8.28 14.92
CA TYR A 171 -12.12 8.33 15.83
C TYR A 171 -11.79 7.67 17.17
N PRO A 172 -11.88 8.39 18.31
CA PRO A 172 -11.67 7.80 19.64
C PRO A 172 -12.60 6.64 19.97
N SER A 173 -13.80 6.63 19.38
CA SER A 173 -14.77 5.53 19.55
C SER A 173 -14.23 4.18 19.06
N HIS A 174 -13.39 4.16 18.02
CA HIS A 174 -12.73 2.94 17.57
C HIS A 174 -11.74 2.41 18.60
N CYS A 175 -10.99 3.28 19.27
CA CYS A 175 -10.08 2.88 20.36
C CYS A 175 -10.85 2.25 21.54
N CYS A 176 -12.01 2.81 21.89
CA CYS A 176 -12.89 2.22 22.91
C CYS A 176 -13.35 0.81 22.51
N ALA A 177 -13.71 0.61 21.23
CA ALA A 177 -14.13 -0.70 20.71
C ALA A 177 -13.03 -1.76 20.87
N PHE A 178 -11.79 -1.46 20.47
CA PHE A 178 -10.65 -2.37 20.67
C PHE A 178 -10.38 -2.66 22.15
N LYS A 179 -10.47 -1.65 23.02
CA LYS A 179 -10.24 -1.82 24.46
C LYS A 179 -11.30 -2.71 25.11
N ASN A 180 -12.55 -2.60 24.69
CA ASN A 180 -13.63 -3.44 25.20
C ASN A 180 -13.55 -4.86 24.67
N PHE A 181 -13.24 -5.04 23.38
CA PHE A 181 -13.08 -6.36 22.77
C PHE A 181 -11.98 -7.21 23.45
N LYS A 182 -10.86 -6.57 23.84
CA LYS A 182 -9.78 -7.24 24.60
C LYS A 182 -10.17 -7.64 26.03
N LYS A 183 -11.26 -7.09 26.60
CA LYS A 183 -11.76 -7.47 27.93
C LYS A 183 -12.77 -8.62 27.90
N THR A 184 -13.44 -8.79 26.77
CA THR A 184 -14.52 -9.77 26.59
C THR A 184 -14.03 -11.09 25.98
N LYS A 185 -12.72 -11.19 25.72
CA LYS A 185 -12.03 -12.37 25.19
C LYS A 185 -11.08 -12.89 26.25
#